data_AF-A0A150RZ56-F1
#
_entry.id   AF-A0A150RZ56-F1
#
_cell.length_a   1.000
_cell.length_b   1.000
_cell.length_c   1.000
_cell.angle_alpha   90.00
_cell.angle_beta   90.00
_cell.angle_gamma   90.00
#
_symmetry.space_group_name_H-M   'P 1'
#
loop_
_entity.id
_entity.type
_entity.pdbx_description
1 polymer ?
#
loop_
_entity_poly.entity_id
_entity_poly.type
_entity_poly.pdbx_seq_one_letter_code
_entity_poly.pdbx_strand_id
1 'polypeptide(L)'
;MIAHRADLGGCRLVRADLSGANLRASRMRGADLSFARLDGADLRDAELDGANVYGASRQGAKLSKRDEARLVEVPPRSVDPGGGAAGS
;
A
#
# COMPACT_ATOMS: atom_id res chain seq x y z
N MET A 1 0.12 -9.18 -10.55
CA MET A 1 1.55 -9.16 -10.13
C MET A 1 1.72 -10.14 -8.97
N ILE A 2 2.72 -11.01 -8.98
CA ILE A 2 3.02 -11.92 -7.83
C ILE A 2 4.20 -11.31 -7.09
N ALA A 3 4.00 -10.93 -5.83
CA ALA A 3 5.02 -10.35 -4.96
C ALA A 3 5.03 -11.08 -3.61
N HIS A 4 5.00 -12.42 -3.65
CA HIS A 4 4.97 -13.28 -2.48
C HIS A 4 6.33 -13.25 -1.77
N ARG A 5 6.34 -12.94 -0.47
CA ARG A 5 7.57 -12.80 0.34
C ARG A 5 8.56 -11.77 -0.24
N ALA A 6 8.06 -10.78 -0.95
CA ALA A 6 8.88 -9.68 -1.44
C ALA A 6 9.35 -8.80 -0.27
N ASP A 7 10.55 -8.22 -0.38
CA ASP A 7 10.99 -7.16 0.51
C ASP A 7 10.70 -5.81 -0.14
N LEU A 8 9.69 -5.13 0.41
CA LEU A 8 9.19 -3.82 -0.01
C LEU A 8 9.25 -2.82 1.16
N GLY A 9 10.04 -3.13 2.20
CA GLY A 9 10.18 -2.27 3.37
C GLY A 9 10.70 -0.88 2.99
N GLY A 10 9.99 0.16 3.42
CA GLY A 10 10.34 1.56 3.10
C GLY A 10 10.20 1.95 1.62
N CYS A 11 9.72 1.07 0.74
CA CYS A 11 9.52 1.41 -0.67
C CYS A 11 8.44 2.47 -0.85
N ARG A 12 8.63 3.35 -1.84
CA ARG A 12 7.61 4.30 -2.29
C ARG A 12 6.78 3.66 -3.39
N LEU A 13 5.57 3.24 -3.04
CA LEU A 13 4.57 2.60 -3.90
C LEU A 13 3.33 3.50 -4.08
N VAL A 14 3.55 4.82 -4.01
CA VAL A 14 2.50 5.84 -4.14
C VAL A 14 1.81 5.69 -5.49
N ARG A 15 0.48 5.60 -5.49
CA ARG A 15 -0.37 5.38 -6.69
C ARG A 15 -0.04 4.09 -7.48
N ALA A 16 0.69 3.14 -6.90
CA ALA A 16 0.97 1.86 -7.57
C ALA A 16 -0.31 1.04 -7.76
N ASP A 17 -0.39 0.33 -8.90
CA ASP A 17 -1.43 -0.67 -9.10
C ASP A 17 -0.97 -2.04 -8.59
N LEU A 18 -1.49 -2.43 -7.43
CA LEU A 18 -1.28 -3.71 -6.79
C LEU A 18 -2.59 -4.52 -6.70
N SER A 19 -3.57 -4.19 -7.55
CA SER A 19 -4.86 -4.89 -7.58
C SER A 19 -4.65 -6.39 -7.84
N GLY A 20 -5.27 -7.23 -7.01
CA GLY A 20 -5.17 -8.68 -7.08
C GLY A 20 -3.77 -9.24 -6.80
N ALA A 21 -2.83 -8.42 -6.30
CA ALA A 21 -1.48 -8.89 -6.04
C ALA A 21 -1.45 -9.91 -4.89
N ASN A 22 -0.63 -10.95 -5.04
CA ASN A 22 -0.29 -11.83 -3.92
C ASN A 22 0.90 -11.23 -3.17
N LEU A 23 0.62 -10.53 -2.06
CA LEU A 23 1.57 -9.89 -1.15
C LEU A 23 1.66 -10.65 0.18
N ARG A 24 1.20 -11.90 0.21
CA ARG A 24 1.17 -12.70 1.42
C ARG A 24 2.57 -12.87 1.98
N ALA A 25 2.74 -12.64 3.28
CA ALA A 25 4.01 -12.75 4.00
C ALA A 25 5.15 -11.85 3.47
N SER A 26 4.81 -10.78 2.75
CA SER A 26 5.80 -9.80 2.26
C SER A 26 6.20 -8.82 3.36
N ARG A 27 7.44 -8.33 3.30
CA ARG A 27 7.92 -7.29 4.23
C ARG A 27 7.60 -5.93 3.65
N MET A 28 6.73 -5.19 4.33
CA MET A 28 6.23 -3.88 3.86
C MET A 28 6.33 -2.83 4.96
N ARG A 29 7.16 -3.07 5.98
CA ARG A 29 7.34 -2.18 7.12
C ARG A 29 7.74 -0.78 6.64
N GLY A 30 6.97 0.23 7.02
CA GLY A 30 7.20 1.62 6.60
C GLY A 30 7.03 1.90 5.10
N ALA A 31 6.46 0.98 4.31
CA ALA A 31 6.21 1.22 2.90
C ALA A 31 5.16 2.33 2.71
N ASP A 32 5.33 3.17 1.70
CA ASP A 32 4.37 4.20 1.35
C ASP A 32 3.45 3.68 0.22
N LEU A 33 2.26 3.22 0.60
CA LEU A 33 1.18 2.76 -0.29
C LEU A 33 0.12 3.85 -0.49
N SER A 34 0.44 5.13 -0.24
CA SER A 34 -0.54 6.21 -0.37
C SER A 34 -1.14 6.23 -1.78
N PHE A 35 -2.47 6.27 -1.88
CA PHE A 35 -3.23 6.22 -3.12
C PHE A 35 -3.02 4.95 -3.98
N ALA A 36 -2.39 3.90 -3.46
CA ALA A 36 -2.23 2.63 -4.18
C ALA A 36 -3.58 1.93 -4.38
N ARG A 37 -3.70 1.15 -5.44
CA ARG A 37 -4.82 0.22 -5.64
C ARG A 37 -4.45 -1.15 -5.08
N LEU A 38 -5.08 -1.57 -3.99
CA LEU A 38 -4.91 -2.87 -3.35
C LEU A 38 -6.16 -3.75 -3.48
N ASP A 39 -7.07 -3.40 -4.39
CA ASP A 39 -8.34 -4.09 -4.56
C ASP A 39 -8.12 -5.58 -4.83
N GLY A 40 -8.71 -6.46 -4.02
CA GLY A 40 -8.53 -7.91 -4.14
C GLY A 40 -7.12 -8.44 -3.80
N ALA A 41 -6.19 -7.60 -3.35
CA ALA A 41 -4.84 -8.04 -2.98
C ALA A 41 -4.85 -8.97 -1.76
N ASP A 42 -3.95 -9.93 -1.71
CA ASP A 42 -3.77 -10.81 -0.55
C ASP A 42 -2.58 -10.33 0.29
N LEU A 43 -2.87 -9.71 1.44
CA LEU A 43 -1.89 -9.11 2.36
C LEU A 43 -1.77 -9.92 3.66
N ARG A 44 -2.36 -11.12 3.73
CA ARG A 44 -2.31 -11.94 4.95
C ARG A 44 -0.86 -12.23 5.35
N ASP A 45 -0.58 -12.17 6.65
CA ASP A 45 0.74 -12.40 7.23
C ASP A 45 1.83 -11.40 6.77
N ALA A 46 1.49 -10.32 6.06
CA ALA A 46 2.46 -9.31 5.65
C ALA A 46 2.94 -8.47 6.85
N GLU A 47 4.23 -8.10 6.86
CA GLU A 47 4.79 -7.21 7.88
C GLU A 47 4.48 -5.76 7.50
N LEU A 48 3.34 -5.24 7.97
CA LEU A 48 2.78 -3.93 7.58
C LEU A 48 3.02 -2.80 8.59
N ASP A 49 3.87 -3.02 9.60
CA ASP A 49 4.11 -2.04 10.67
C ASP A 49 4.54 -0.67 10.10
N GLY A 50 3.70 0.35 10.29
CA GLY A 50 3.96 1.70 9.81
C GLY A 50 3.79 1.89 8.29
N ALA A 51 3.23 0.92 7.58
CA ALA A 51 2.91 1.07 6.16
C ALA A 51 1.78 2.10 5.98
N ASN A 52 1.99 3.09 5.12
CA ASN A 52 1.04 4.18 4.92
C ASN A 52 0.05 3.82 3.81
N VAL A 53 -1.23 3.74 4.13
CA VAL A 53 -2.31 3.42 3.17
C VAL A 53 -3.25 4.60 2.94
N TYR A 54 -2.79 5.82 3.20
CA TYR A 54 -3.59 7.03 3.02
C TYR A 54 -4.19 7.10 1.60
N GLY A 55 -5.51 7.13 1.50
CA GLY A 55 -6.21 7.19 0.22
C GLY A 55 -6.09 5.93 -0.66
N ALA A 56 -5.53 4.83 -0.15
CA ALA A 56 -5.43 3.58 -0.90
C ALA A 56 -6.80 2.89 -1.02
N SER A 57 -7.13 2.37 -2.20
CA SER A 57 -8.31 1.52 -2.38
C SER A 57 -7.99 0.11 -1.91
N ARG A 58 -8.83 -0.45 -1.04
CA ARG A 58 -8.63 -1.78 -0.42
C ARG A 58 -9.87 -2.67 -0.56
N GLN A 59 -10.69 -2.44 -1.59
CA GLN A 59 -11.95 -3.16 -1.75
C GLN A 59 -11.67 -4.65 -1.96
N GLY A 60 -12.16 -5.50 -1.07
CA GLY A 60 -11.93 -6.95 -1.14
C GLY A 60 -10.48 -7.38 -0.89
N ALA A 61 -9.60 -6.48 -0.41
CA ALA A 61 -8.27 -6.87 0.03
C ALA A 61 -8.37 -7.84 1.22
N LYS A 62 -7.52 -8.88 1.22
CA LYS A 62 -7.47 -9.88 2.29
C LYS A 62 -6.43 -9.45 3.31
N LEU A 63 -6.91 -8.92 4.43
CA LEU A 63 -6.13 -8.50 5.59
C LEU A 63 -6.67 -9.20 6.84
N SER A 64 -5.81 -9.56 7.79
CA SER A 64 -6.30 -9.93 9.13
C SER A 64 -6.58 -8.68 9.96
N LYS A 65 -7.43 -8.79 10.99
CA LYS A 65 -7.67 -7.69 11.95
C LYS A 65 -6.38 -7.15 12.59
N ARG A 66 -5.39 -8.03 12.77
CA ARG A 66 -4.08 -7.69 13.32
C ARG A 66 -3.24 -6.88 12.34
N ASP A 67 -3.35 -7.17 11.05
CA ASP A 67 -2.62 -6.48 9.98
C ASP A 67 -3.16 -5.07 9.80
N GLU A 68 -4.49 -4.92 9.85
CA GLU A 68 -5.16 -3.63 9.74
C GLU A 68 -4.76 -2.65 10.85
N ALA A 69 -4.60 -3.13 12.08
CA ALA A 69 -4.17 -2.32 13.22
C ALA A 69 -2.72 -1.77 13.13
N ARG A 70 -1.92 -2.26 12.18
CA ARG A 70 -0.51 -1.87 11.97
C ARG A 70 -0.34 -0.80 10.89
N LEU A 71 -1.39 -0.59 10.10
CA LEU A 71 -1.43 0.40 9.04
C LEU A 71 -1.49 1.80 9.63
N VAL A 72 -0.91 2.75 8.91
CA VAL A 72 -1.05 4.17 9.22
C VAL A 72 -1.79 4.86 8.08
N GLU A 73 -2.60 5.85 8.43
CA GLU A 73 -3.29 6.72 7.48
C GLU A 73 -2.84 8.14 7.75
N VAL A 74 -1.64 8.45 7.27
CA VAL A 74 -1.05 9.78 7.43
C VAL A 74 -0.97 10.39 6.04
N PRO A 75 -1.57 11.56 5.79
CA PRO A 75 -1.37 12.24 4.51
C PRO A 75 0.14 12.39 4.28
N PRO A 76 0.64 12.08 3.07
CA PRO A 76 2.05 12.23 2.77
C PRO A 76 2.47 13.66 3.13
N ARG A 77 3.58 13.80 3.87
CA ARG A 77 4.09 15.12 4.28
C ARG A 77 4.22 15.96 3.01
N SER A 78 3.44 17.03 2.96
CA SER A 78 3.41 18.07 1.92
C SER A 78 4.67 18.13 1.07
N VAL A 79 4.47 17.94 -0.25
CA VAL A 79 5.44 17.89 -1.38
C VAL A 79 5.62 16.48 -1.95
N ASP A 80 4.61 16.04 -2.71
CA ASP A 80 4.87 15.58 -4.08
C ASP A 80 4.39 16.69 -5.03
N PRO A 81 5.29 17.43 -5.73
CA PRO A 81 4.90 18.30 -6.82
C PRO A 81 4.60 17.42 -8.03
N GLY A 82 3.50 16.68 -7.95
CA GLY A 82 3.12 15.66 -8.92
C GLY A 82 2.13 16.18 -9.94
N GLY A 83 2.59 17.01 -10.88
CA GLY A 83 1.99 17.16 -12.20
C GLY A 83 0.77 18.08 -12.28
N GLY A 84 0.84 19.00 -13.24
CA GLY A 84 -0.15 20.03 -13.48
C GLY A 84 -1.58 19.52 -13.68
N ALA A 85 -2.48 20.39 -13.22
CA ALA A 85 -3.70 20.81 -13.88
C ALA A 85 -4.20 19.97 -15.09
N ALA A 86 -5.45 19.56 -14.97
CA ALA A 86 -6.37 19.53 -16.09
C ALA A 86 -6.20 20.79 -16.98
N GLY A 87 -6.08 20.60 -18.30
CA GLY A 87 -6.02 21.70 -19.25
C GLY A 87 -5.79 21.21 -20.67
N SER A 88 -6.87 21.28 -21.47
CA SER A 88 -7.07 20.93 -22.90
C SER A 88 -7.15 19.45 -23.28
#